data_AF-A0A3Q9FIC4-F1
#
_entry.id   AF-A0A3Q9FIC4-F1
#
_cell.length_a   1.000
_cell.length_b   1.000
_cell.length_c   1.000
_cell.angle_alpha   90.00
_cell.angle_beta   90.00
_cell.angle_gamma   90.00
#
_symmetry.space_group_name_H-M   'P 1'
#
loop_
_entity.id
_entity.type
_entity.pdbx_description
1 polymer ?
#
loop_
_entity_poly.entity_id
_entity_poly.type
_entity_poly.pdbx_seq_one_letter_code
_entity_poly.pdbx_strand_id
1 'polypeptide(L)'
;MFKKISLLLIVALVSTSCWKDKSPEDLIRLKDKFKSTVSSFEKKKETANKNVTKGLETLNALKSALEDTKNEDKEFAKVYGDWEKVNKRVVNLNKEYEDLKEHASNLFNAMETQTNSLSDATSRKTLNSAIEKARTKYNGTLANTSKAIEKLRLLHGDAVEVVKALEVAAALNSFDNINDQMKSIEGRVDGIMQELNLAVVESKKLYEKKITELGED
;
A
#
# COMPACT_ATOMS: atom_id res chain seq x y z
N MET A 1 -35.74 14.75 -60.82
CA MET A 1 -34.57 14.01 -60.26
C MET A 1 -34.17 14.43 -58.84
N PHE A 2 -34.90 15.30 -58.13
CA PHE A 2 -34.45 15.87 -56.84
C PHE A 2 -35.01 15.20 -55.56
N LYS A 3 -35.87 14.17 -55.65
CA LYS A 3 -36.44 13.51 -54.46
C LYS A 3 -35.67 12.28 -53.97
N LYS A 4 -34.75 11.73 -54.78
CA LYS A 4 -33.96 10.53 -54.40
C LYS A 4 -32.62 10.86 -53.73
N ILE A 5 -32.14 12.11 -53.84
CA ILE A 5 -30.86 12.54 -53.26
C ILE A 5 -31.00 12.89 -51.77
N SER A 6 -32.19 13.33 -51.31
CA SER A 6 -32.43 13.66 -49.90
C SER A 6 -32.40 12.46 -48.94
N LEU A 7 -32.63 11.23 -49.41
CA LEU A 7 -32.61 10.06 -48.52
C LEU A 7 -31.19 9.54 -48.23
N LEU A 8 -30.23 9.84 -49.10
CA LEU A 8 -28.83 9.40 -48.96
C LEU A 8 -28.03 10.24 -47.96
N LEU A 9 -28.43 11.48 -47.70
CA LEU A 9 -27.77 12.38 -46.75
C LEU A 9 -28.16 12.12 -45.28
N ILE A 10 -29.33 11.53 -45.03
CA ILE A 10 -29.79 11.24 -43.66
C ILE A 10 -29.14 9.95 -43.12
N VAL A 11 -28.85 8.97 -44.00
CA VAL A 11 -28.15 7.73 -43.61
C VAL A 11 -26.65 7.96 -43.37
N ALA A 12 -26.04 8.96 -44.01
CA ALA A 12 -24.64 9.30 -43.80
C ALA A 12 -24.38 10.09 -42.49
N LEU A 13 -25.40 10.72 -41.90
CA LEU A 13 -25.25 11.54 -40.69
C LEU A 13 -25.33 10.77 -39.37
N VAL A 14 -25.79 9.51 -39.38
CA VAL A 14 -25.87 8.66 -38.17
C VAL A 14 -24.59 7.85 -37.95
N SER A 15 -23.65 7.88 -38.92
CA SER A 15 -22.42 7.07 -38.87
C SER A 15 -21.21 7.77 -38.24
N THR A 16 -21.33 9.05 -37.85
CA THR A 16 -20.20 9.83 -37.31
C THR A 16 -20.20 9.97 -35.79
N SER A 17 -21.18 9.40 -35.09
CA SER A 17 -21.27 9.49 -33.62
C SER A 17 -20.79 8.24 -32.87
N CYS A 18 -20.34 7.17 -33.54
CA CYS A 18 -20.04 5.91 -32.83
C CYS A 18 -18.67 5.82 -32.13
N TRP A 19 -17.79 6.82 -32.23
CA TRP A 19 -16.40 6.72 -31.74
C TRP A 19 -15.92 7.96 -31.02
N LYS A 20 -16.86 8.77 -30.52
CA LYS A 20 -16.54 10.02 -29.84
C LYS A 20 -17.16 10.05 -28.46
N ASP A 21 -16.87 9.04 -27.64
CA ASP A 21 -16.88 9.18 -26.19
C ASP A 21 -16.24 7.93 -25.56
N LYS A 22 -15.34 8.19 -24.60
CA LYS A 22 -14.79 7.34 -23.52
C LYS A 22 -15.00 5.82 -23.64
N SER A 23 -13.92 5.05 -23.47
CA SER A 23 -14.01 3.60 -23.21
C SER A 23 -15.11 3.36 -22.15
N PRO A 24 -16.07 2.45 -22.38
CA PRO A 24 -17.24 2.27 -21.51
C PRO A 24 -16.89 2.11 -20.03
N GLU A 25 -15.73 1.50 -19.76
CA GLU A 25 -15.22 1.19 -18.43
C GLU A 25 -14.13 2.17 -17.93
N ASP A 26 -13.84 3.24 -18.68
CA ASP A 26 -12.84 4.26 -18.31
C ASP A 26 -11.47 3.68 -17.89
N LEU A 27 -11.05 2.58 -18.53
CA LEU A 27 -9.87 1.79 -18.11
C LEU A 27 -8.60 2.61 -17.91
N ILE A 28 -8.34 3.58 -18.78
CA ILE A 28 -7.17 4.47 -18.67
C ILE A 28 -7.25 5.30 -17.39
N ARG A 29 -8.42 5.88 -17.08
CA ARG A 29 -8.63 6.67 -15.87
C ARG A 29 -8.49 5.82 -14.61
N LEU A 30 -9.01 4.58 -14.61
CA LEU A 30 -8.86 3.66 -13.48
C LEU A 30 -7.41 3.24 -13.28
N LYS A 31 -6.67 2.98 -14.37
CA LYS A 31 -5.24 2.70 -14.34
C LYS A 31 -4.44 3.89 -13.76
N ASP A 32 -4.76 5.11 -14.18
CA ASP A 32 -4.12 6.32 -13.65
C ASP A 32 -4.45 6.55 -12.17
N LYS A 33 -5.70 6.32 -11.75
CA LYS A 33 -6.09 6.40 -10.34
C LYS A 33 -5.33 5.38 -9.49
N PHE A 34 -5.25 4.13 -9.97
CA PHE A 34 -4.48 3.08 -9.31
C PHE A 34 -2.99 3.45 -9.19
N LYS A 35 -2.37 3.94 -10.28
CA LYS A 35 -0.98 4.42 -10.27
C LYS A 35 -0.75 5.54 -9.25
N SER A 36 -1.68 6.48 -9.15
CA SER A 36 -1.62 7.55 -8.14
C SER A 36 -1.66 6.99 -6.71
N THR A 37 -2.54 6.02 -6.46
CA THR A 37 -2.63 5.37 -5.15
C THR A 37 -1.37 4.58 -4.80
N VAL A 38 -0.77 3.86 -5.75
CA VAL A 38 0.52 3.18 -5.54
C VAL A 38 1.60 4.18 -5.13
N SER A 39 1.64 5.34 -5.78
CA SER A 39 2.60 6.41 -5.45
C SER A 39 2.36 7.01 -4.06
N SER A 40 1.09 7.14 -3.65
CA SER A 40 0.72 7.61 -2.31
C SER A 40 1.12 6.60 -1.23
N PHE A 41 0.79 5.33 -1.45
CA PHE A 41 1.16 4.22 -0.58
C PHE A 41 2.68 4.13 -0.39
N GLU A 42 3.46 4.20 -1.48
CA GLU A 42 4.93 4.21 -1.45
C GLU A 42 5.48 5.33 -0.55
N LYS A 43 4.99 6.56 -0.72
CA LYS A 43 5.40 7.71 0.11
C LYS A 43 5.02 7.54 1.59
N LYS A 44 3.83 7.01 1.89
CA LYS A 44 3.42 6.75 3.28
C LYS A 44 4.24 5.64 3.91
N LYS A 45 4.55 4.57 3.15
CA LYS A 45 5.45 3.50 3.57
C LYS A 45 6.83 4.05 3.94
N GLU A 46 7.43 4.87 3.07
CA GLU A 46 8.74 5.49 3.34
C GLU A 46 8.70 6.39 4.58
N THR A 47 7.62 7.17 4.73
CA THR A 47 7.43 8.02 5.91
C THR A 47 7.24 7.20 7.19
N ALA A 48 6.51 6.09 7.13
CA ALA A 48 6.35 5.17 8.25
C ALA A 48 7.71 4.57 8.64
N ASN A 49 8.49 4.09 7.66
CA ASN A 49 9.83 3.56 7.88
C ASN A 49 10.72 4.56 8.61
N LYS A 50 10.82 5.80 8.09
CA LYS A 50 11.63 6.85 8.72
C LYS A 50 11.25 7.12 10.17
N ASN A 51 9.95 7.09 10.50
CA ASN A 51 9.50 7.32 11.87
C ASN A 51 9.76 6.11 12.77
N VAL A 52 9.65 4.89 12.25
CA VAL A 52 10.02 3.67 13.01
C VAL A 52 11.51 3.69 13.34
N THR A 53 12.38 3.97 12.36
CA THR A 53 13.83 4.11 12.58
C THR A 53 14.13 5.17 13.65
N LYS A 54 13.52 6.36 13.51
CA LYS A 54 13.68 7.43 14.51
C LYS A 54 13.17 7.03 15.90
N GLY A 55 12.05 6.33 15.98
CA GLY A 55 11.50 5.82 17.23
C GLY A 55 12.49 4.90 17.95
N LEU A 56 13.13 3.99 17.20
CA LEU A 56 14.15 3.08 17.73
C LEU A 56 15.42 3.80 18.17
N GLU A 57 15.92 4.74 17.36
CA GLU A 57 17.05 5.59 17.74
C GLU A 57 16.79 6.31 19.07
N THR A 58 15.60 6.87 19.25
CA THR A 58 15.24 7.54 20.51
C THR A 58 15.04 6.59 21.67
N LEU A 59 14.52 5.37 21.42
CA LEU A 59 14.36 4.35 22.45
C LEU A 59 15.73 3.88 22.96
N ASN A 60 16.68 3.66 22.06
CA ASN A 60 18.08 3.35 22.39
C ASN A 60 18.74 4.48 23.19
N ALA A 61 18.53 5.73 22.76
CA ALA A 61 19.07 6.89 23.46
C ALA A 61 18.49 7.05 24.87
N LEU A 62 17.20 6.76 25.07
CA LEU A 62 16.55 6.79 26.37
C LEU A 62 17.23 5.82 27.33
N LYS A 63 17.48 4.56 26.93
CA LYS A 63 18.17 3.60 27.77
C LYS A 63 19.50 4.14 28.30
N SER A 64 20.34 4.68 27.42
CA SER A 64 21.62 5.28 27.84
C SER A 64 21.45 6.51 28.73
N ALA A 65 20.44 7.34 28.49
CA ALA A 65 20.18 8.51 29.32
C ALA A 65 19.73 8.15 30.75
N LEU A 66 18.97 7.05 30.90
CA LEU A 66 18.54 6.53 32.20
C LEU A 66 19.72 5.92 32.98
N GLU A 67 20.60 5.17 32.32
CA GLU A 67 21.84 4.66 32.92
C GLU A 67 22.75 5.81 33.42
N ASP A 68 22.73 6.95 32.71
CA ASP A 68 23.48 8.16 33.06
C ASP A 68 22.75 9.09 34.06
N THR A 69 21.53 8.76 34.51
CA THR A 69 20.67 9.59 35.40
C THR A 69 20.38 11.01 34.88
N LYS A 70 20.21 11.18 33.56
CA LYS A 70 20.04 12.50 32.92
C LYS A 70 18.60 12.78 32.49
N ASN A 71 17.97 13.78 33.13
CA ASN A 71 16.74 14.45 32.69
C ASN A 71 15.64 13.50 32.15
N GLU A 72 15.32 12.50 32.97
CA GLU A 72 14.53 11.32 32.60
C GLU A 72 13.17 11.68 32.00
N ASP A 73 12.42 12.58 32.65
CA ASP A 73 11.10 13.04 32.19
C ASP A 73 11.12 13.56 30.75
N LYS A 74 12.16 14.34 30.40
CA LYS A 74 12.31 14.92 29.07
C LYS A 74 12.58 13.85 28.02
N GLU A 75 13.39 12.85 28.35
CA GLU A 75 13.71 11.76 27.43
C GLU A 75 12.52 10.82 27.25
N PHE A 76 11.76 10.51 28.31
CA PHE A 76 10.50 9.76 28.20
C PHE A 76 9.49 10.48 27.30
N ALA A 77 9.25 11.78 27.54
CA ALA A 77 8.32 12.58 26.75
C ALA A 77 8.69 12.59 25.25
N LYS A 78 9.99 12.66 24.94
CA LYS A 78 10.50 12.60 23.57
C LYS A 78 10.22 11.23 22.92
N VAL A 79 10.48 10.14 23.62
CA VAL A 79 10.25 8.78 23.10
C VAL A 79 8.75 8.52 22.90
N TYR A 80 7.90 8.84 23.88
CA TYR A 80 6.45 8.76 23.72
C TYR A 80 5.96 9.58 22.52
N GLY A 81 6.47 10.80 22.35
CA GLY A 81 6.11 11.67 21.23
C GLY A 81 6.51 11.12 19.85
N ASP A 82 7.62 10.39 19.76
CA ASP A 82 8.04 9.75 18.50
C ASP A 82 7.24 8.47 18.21
N TRP A 83 6.93 7.65 19.22
CA TRP A 83 6.08 6.46 19.04
C TRP A 83 4.62 6.81 18.72
N GLU A 84 4.11 7.92 19.26
CA GLU A 84 2.79 8.45 18.85
C GLU A 84 2.79 8.88 17.36
N LYS A 85 3.90 9.41 16.84
CA LYS A 85 4.03 9.67 15.39
C LYS A 85 4.06 8.37 14.61
N VAL A 86 4.75 7.33 15.07
CA VAL A 86 4.74 5.99 14.45
C VAL A 86 3.31 5.48 14.34
N ASN A 87 2.55 5.48 15.43
CA ASN A 87 1.14 5.08 15.44
C ASN A 87 0.32 5.81 14.37
N LYS A 88 0.41 7.14 14.35
CA LYS A 88 -0.26 7.97 13.32
C LYS A 88 0.14 7.58 11.90
N ARG A 89 1.40 7.20 11.66
CA ARG A 89 1.85 6.76 10.33
C ARG A 89 1.33 5.38 9.97
N VAL A 90 1.30 4.43 10.92
CA VAL A 90 0.72 3.10 10.70
C VAL A 90 -0.77 3.21 10.36
N VAL A 91 -1.53 4.02 11.09
CA VAL A 91 -2.96 4.27 10.80
C VAL A 91 -3.15 4.86 9.41
N ASN A 92 -2.33 5.84 9.01
CA ASN A 92 -2.41 6.41 7.66
C ASN A 92 -2.01 5.41 6.58
N LEU A 93 -0.98 4.60 6.82
CA LEU A 93 -0.56 3.55 5.89
C LEU A 93 -1.67 2.51 5.69
N ASN A 94 -2.42 2.17 6.75
CA ASN A 94 -3.59 1.30 6.63
C ASN A 94 -4.68 1.90 5.76
N LYS A 95 -4.90 3.23 5.83
CA LYS A 95 -5.87 3.90 4.94
C LYS A 95 -5.45 3.82 3.48
N GLU A 96 -4.18 4.10 3.16
CA GLU A 96 -3.68 3.97 1.79
C GLU A 96 -3.74 2.52 1.29
N TYR A 97 -3.56 1.54 2.18
CA TYR A 97 -3.73 0.13 1.85
C TYR A 97 -5.18 -0.21 1.46
N GLU A 98 -6.16 0.33 2.19
CA GLU A 98 -7.57 0.14 1.84
C GLU A 98 -7.90 0.79 0.48
N ASP A 99 -7.39 2.00 0.22
CA ASP A 99 -7.51 2.66 -1.08
C ASP A 99 -6.85 1.84 -2.20
N LEU A 100 -5.69 1.25 -1.93
CA LEU A 100 -4.97 0.39 -2.87
C LEU A 100 -5.79 -0.85 -3.24
N LYS A 101 -6.39 -1.51 -2.22
CA LYS A 101 -7.28 -2.65 -2.39
C LYS A 101 -8.50 -2.28 -3.24
N GLU A 102 -9.15 -1.17 -2.92
CA GLU A 102 -10.34 -0.71 -3.63
C GLU A 102 -10.02 -0.38 -5.10
N HIS A 103 -8.99 0.43 -5.36
CA HIS A 103 -8.66 0.85 -6.71
C HIS A 103 -8.14 -0.30 -7.58
N ALA A 104 -7.42 -1.27 -7.00
CA ALA A 104 -7.06 -2.49 -7.71
C ALA A 104 -8.30 -3.30 -8.09
N SER A 105 -9.24 -3.48 -7.17
CA SER A 105 -10.50 -4.20 -7.43
C SER A 105 -11.28 -3.53 -8.57
N ASN A 106 -11.43 -2.20 -8.52
CA ASN A 106 -12.10 -1.43 -9.57
C ASN A 106 -11.41 -1.60 -10.93
N LEU A 107 -10.07 -1.56 -10.98
CA LEU A 107 -9.32 -1.77 -12.21
C LEU A 107 -9.52 -3.20 -12.76
N PHE A 108 -9.43 -4.23 -11.93
CA PHE A 108 -9.65 -5.61 -12.36
C PHE A 108 -11.09 -5.83 -12.88
N ASN A 109 -12.10 -5.30 -12.18
CA ASN A 109 -13.50 -5.44 -12.58
C ASN A 109 -13.78 -4.75 -13.92
N ALA A 110 -13.20 -3.56 -14.14
CA ALA A 110 -13.29 -2.88 -15.42
C ALA A 110 -12.58 -3.65 -16.55
N MET A 111 -11.41 -4.24 -16.27
CA MET A 111 -10.70 -5.06 -17.27
C MET A 111 -11.50 -6.30 -17.66
N GLU A 112 -12.11 -6.96 -16.67
CA GLU A 112 -12.97 -8.12 -16.88
C GLU A 112 -14.23 -7.75 -17.68
N THR A 113 -14.91 -6.67 -17.31
CA THR A 113 -16.12 -6.20 -18.00
C THR A 113 -15.83 -5.84 -19.46
N GLN A 114 -14.76 -5.08 -19.72
CA GLN A 114 -14.35 -4.75 -21.08
C GLN A 114 -13.95 -6.00 -21.86
N THR A 115 -13.26 -6.96 -21.23
CA THR A 115 -12.88 -8.21 -21.88
C THR A 115 -14.09 -9.07 -22.25
N ASN A 116 -15.09 -9.13 -21.37
CA ASN A 116 -16.33 -9.88 -21.61
C ASN A 116 -17.19 -9.29 -22.73
N SER A 117 -17.05 -7.99 -23.03
CA SER A 117 -17.71 -7.34 -24.17
C SER A 117 -17.14 -7.72 -25.54
N LEU A 118 -15.96 -8.36 -25.59
CA LEU A 118 -15.30 -8.73 -26.84
C LEU A 118 -16.08 -9.83 -27.56
N SER A 119 -16.33 -9.65 -28.86
CA SER A 119 -16.98 -10.67 -29.70
C SER A 119 -16.07 -11.87 -29.96
N ASP A 120 -14.76 -11.64 -30.15
CA ASP A 120 -13.79 -12.70 -30.44
C ASP A 120 -13.57 -13.61 -29.21
N ALA A 121 -13.95 -14.88 -29.35
CA ALA A 121 -13.94 -15.84 -28.25
C ALA A 121 -12.53 -16.20 -27.76
N THR A 122 -11.55 -16.29 -28.68
CA THR A 122 -10.16 -16.62 -28.35
C THR A 122 -9.50 -15.50 -27.54
N SER A 123 -9.71 -14.25 -27.96
CA SER A 123 -9.19 -13.05 -27.31
C SER A 123 -9.80 -12.88 -25.93
N ARG A 124 -11.13 -13.02 -25.83
CA ARG A 124 -11.85 -12.97 -24.55
C ARG A 124 -11.31 -14.01 -23.56
N LYS A 125 -11.17 -15.27 -24.00
CA LYS A 125 -10.62 -16.35 -23.17
C LYS A 125 -9.19 -16.07 -22.71
N THR A 126 -8.34 -15.58 -23.62
CA THR A 126 -6.92 -15.31 -23.34
C THR A 126 -6.77 -14.18 -22.33
N LEU A 127 -7.48 -13.07 -22.54
CA LEU A 127 -7.42 -11.90 -21.66
C LEU A 127 -8.01 -12.19 -20.28
N ASN A 128 -9.16 -12.89 -20.20
CA ASN A 128 -9.74 -13.27 -18.91
C ASN A 128 -8.78 -14.17 -18.11
N SER A 129 -8.11 -15.14 -18.76
CA SER A 129 -7.11 -15.97 -18.10
C SER A 129 -5.95 -15.15 -17.52
N ALA A 130 -5.46 -14.15 -18.27
CA ALA A 130 -4.40 -13.26 -17.80
C ALA A 130 -4.88 -12.36 -16.64
N ILE A 131 -6.09 -11.80 -16.73
CA ILE A 131 -6.71 -10.96 -15.69
C ILE A 131 -6.87 -11.75 -14.40
N GLU A 132 -7.41 -12.97 -14.46
CA GLU A 132 -7.62 -13.82 -13.28
C GLU A 132 -6.31 -14.22 -12.59
N LYS A 133 -5.28 -14.55 -13.38
CA LYS A 133 -3.94 -14.82 -12.82
C LYS A 133 -3.36 -13.60 -12.13
N ALA A 134 -3.42 -12.43 -12.77
CA ALA A 134 -2.93 -11.18 -12.20
C ALA A 134 -3.71 -10.80 -10.93
N ARG A 135 -5.04 -10.92 -10.94
CA ARG A 135 -5.92 -10.68 -9.79
C ARG A 135 -5.57 -11.61 -8.63
N THR A 136 -5.39 -12.90 -8.89
CA THR A 136 -5.03 -13.89 -7.86
C THR A 136 -3.69 -13.58 -7.21
N LYS A 137 -2.64 -13.33 -8.02
CA LYS A 137 -1.30 -12.96 -7.52
C LYS A 137 -1.37 -11.67 -6.70
N TYR A 138 -2.06 -10.65 -7.21
CA TYR A 138 -2.17 -9.37 -6.53
C TYR A 138 -2.97 -9.43 -5.23
N ASN A 139 -4.02 -10.24 -5.16
CA ASN A 139 -4.74 -10.50 -3.90
C ASN A 139 -3.83 -11.14 -2.84
N GLY A 140 -2.92 -12.02 -3.25
CA GLY A 140 -1.86 -12.53 -2.36
C GLY A 140 -0.95 -11.43 -1.84
N THR A 141 -0.51 -10.51 -2.71
CA THR A 141 0.24 -9.32 -2.33
C THR A 141 -0.51 -8.46 -1.31
N LEU A 142 -1.80 -8.19 -1.55
CA LEU A 142 -2.63 -7.39 -0.63
C LEU A 142 -2.78 -8.07 0.74
N ALA A 143 -2.94 -9.40 0.77
CA ALA A 143 -3.01 -10.14 2.03
C ALA A 143 -1.69 -10.06 2.82
N ASN A 144 -0.55 -10.19 2.16
CA ASN A 144 0.76 -10.04 2.80
C ASN A 144 1.01 -8.61 3.27
N THR A 145 0.56 -7.61 2.50
CA THR A 145 0.64 -6.19 2.88
C THR A 145 -0.15 -5.90 4.16
N SER A 146 -1.37 -6.42 4.27
CA SER A 146 -2.18 -6.30 5.49
C SER A 146 -1.46 -6.90 6.70
N LYS A 147 -0.88 -8.09 6.55
CA LYS A 147 -0.09 -8.72 7.62
C LYS A 147 1.12 -7.88 8.02
N ALA A 148 1.81 -7.27 7.06
CA ALA A 148 2.96 -6.41 7.35
C ALA A 148 2.56 -5.13 8.10
N ILE A 149 1.41 -4.52 7.76
CA ILE A 149 0.85 -3.38 8.50
C ILE A 149 0.47 -3.80 9.92
N GLU A 150 -0.10 -4.99 10.10
CA GLU A 150 -0.41 -5.52 11.42
C GLU A 150 0.87 -5.75 12.25
N LYS A 151 1.93 -6.29 11.64
CA LYS A 151 3.24 -6.41 12.29
C LYS A 151 3.81 -5.06 12.73
N LEU A 152 3.62 -3.98 11.96
CA LEU A 152 3.99 -2.61 12.39
C LEU A 152 3.19 -2.16 13.60
N ARG A 153 1.88 -2.45 13.63
CA ARG A 153 1.01 -2.11 14.76
C ARG A 153 1.46 -2.82 16.04
N LEU A 154 1.79 -4.11 15.94
CA LEU A 154 2.35 -4.88 17.04
C LEU A 154 3.70 -4.34 17.48
N LEU A 155 4.60 -4.02 16.54
CA LEU A 155 5.91 -3.44 16.82
C LEU A 155 5.78 -2.13 17.61
N HIS A 156 4.84 -1.26 17.25
CA HIS A 156 4.53 -0.06 18.03
C HIS A 156 4.07 -0.40 19.45
N GLY A 157 3.16 -1.38 19.61
CA GLY A 157 2.71 -1.83 20.94
C GLY A 157 3.86 -2.31 21.81
N ASP A 158 4.70 -3.19 21.26
CA ASP A 158 5.87 -3.73 21.95
C ASP A 158 6.84 -2.62 22.38
N ALA A 159 7.08 -1.64 21.51
CA ALA A 159 7.94 -0.51 21.85
C ALA A 159 7.38 0.37 22.96
N VAL A 160 6.07 0.63 22.97
CA VAL A 160 5.42 1.38 24.05
C VAL A 160 5.51 0.62 25.38
N GLU A 161 5.37 -0.70 25.36
CA GLU A 161 5.55 -1.53 26.57
C GLU A 161 7.00 -1.48 27.09
N VAL A 162 8.00 -1.47 26.20
CA VAL A 162 9.41 -1.28 26.58
C VAL A 162 9.63 0.09 27.23
N VAL A 163 9.02 1.16 26.71
CA VAL A 163 9.12 2.50 27.31
C VAL A 163 8.55 2.51 28.73
N LYS A 164 7.38 1.89 28.95
CA LYS A 164 6.79 1.77 30.28
C LYS A 164 7.66 0.95 31.23
N ALA A 165 8.26 -0.13 30.74
CA ALA A 165 9.18 -0.93 31.54
C ALA A 165 10.43 -0.12 31.94
N LEU A 166 10.98 0.69 31.02
CA LEU A 166 12.08 1.62 31.30
C LEU A 166 11.71 2.66 32.35
N GLU A 167 10.47 3.15 32.34
CA GLU A 167 9.95 4.11 33.32
C GLU A 167 9.88 3.52 34.73
N VAL A 168 9.37 2.29 34.85
CA VAL A 168 9.36 1.56 36.13
C VAL A 168 10.79 1.22 36.59
N ALA A 169 11.65 0.77 35.67
CA ALA A 169 13.06 0.47 35.94
C ALA A 169 13.81 1.69 36.48
N ALA A 170 13.61 2.86 35.90
CA ALA A 170 14.18 4.12 36.38
C ALA A 170 13.70 4.45 37.80
N ALA A 171 12.38 4.35 38.05
CA ALA A 171 11.81 4.60 39.37
C ALA A 171 12.31 3.64 40.46
N LEU A 172 12.62 2.38 40.09
CA LEU A 172 13.16 1.36 40.99
C LEU A 172 14.69 1.30 41.02
N ASN A 173 15.37 2.13 40.23
CA ASN A 173 16.82 2.10 40.00
C ASN A 173 17.33 0.68 39.63
N SER A 174 16.57 -0.04 38.80
CA SER A 174 16.84 -1.42 38.40
C SER A 174 16.60 -1.61 36.90
N PHE A 175 17.68 -1.66 36.12
CA PHE A 175 17.65 -1.66 34.65
C PHE A 175 17.86 -3.04 34.02
N ASP A 176 17.84 -4.11 34.83
CA ASP A 176 18.05 -5.47 34.35
C ASP A 176 16.84 -5.93 33.49
N ASN A 177 17.10 -6.73 32.44
CA ASN A 177 16.13 -7.36 31.50
C ASN A 177 15.51 -6.58 30.32
N ILE A 178 15.85 -5.30 30.05
CA ILE A 178 15.20 -4.56 28.95
C ILE A 178 15.87 -4.74 27.57
N ASN A 179 17.15 -5.15 27.57
CA ASN A 179 17.99 -5.16 26.36
C ASN A 179 17.51 -6.14 25.27
N ASP A 180 16.95 -7.28 25.66
CA ASP A 180 16.51 -8.31 24.72
C ASP A 180 15.22 -7.92 24.00
N GLN A 181 14.33 -7.19 24.68
CA GLN A 181 13.10 -6.67 24.07
C GLN A 181 13.42 -5.60 23.01
N MET A 182 14.35 -4.70 23.30
CA MET A 182 14.78 -3.67 22.35
C MET A 182 15.39 -4.29 21.08
N LYS A 183 16.31 -5.23 21.23
CA LYS A 183 16.92 -5.97 20.09
C LYS A 183 15.88 -6.72 19.26
N SER A 184 14.88 -7.32 19.92
CA SER A 184 13.78 -8.01 19.25
C SER A 184 12.94 -7.07 18.38
N ILE A 185 12.65 -5.87 18.87
CA ILE A 185 11.91 -4.84 18.11
C ILE A 185 12.73 -4.41 16.90
N GLU A 186 14.01 -4.08 17.08
CA GLU A 186 14.91 -3.69 15.98
C GLU A 186 15.00 -4.74 14.88
N GLY A 187 15.22 -6.01 15.26
CA GLY A 187 15.39 -7.11 14.31
C GLY A 187 14.16 -7.39 13.44
N ARG A 188 12.97 -6.93 13.84
CA ARG A 188 11.72 -7.12 13.08
C ARG A 188 11.48 -6.05 12.01
N VAL A 189 12.12 -4.88 12.12
CA VAL A 189 11.82 -3.71 11.29
C VAL A 189 12.10 -3.99 9.82
N ASP A 190 13.32 -4.45 9.51
CA ASP A 190 13.76 -4.65 8.13
C ASP A 190 12.87 -5.64 7.39
N GLY A 191 12.51 -6.75 8.05
CA GLY A 191 11.59 -7.74 7.47
C GLY A 191 10.22 -7.15 7.14
N ILE A 192 9.66 -6.36 8.05
CA ILE A 192 8.37 -5.69 7.82
C ILE A 192 8.47 -4.69 6.65
N MET A 193 9.55 -3.93 6.57
CA MET A 193 9.75 -2.95 5.50
C MET A 193 9.97 -3.60 4.14
N GLN A 194 10.65 -4.74 4.09
CA GLN A 194 10.79 -5.54 2.87
C GLN A 194 9.43 -6.05 2.39
N GLU A 195 8.60 -6.58 3.29
CA GLU A 195 7.24 -7.04 2.97
C GLU A 195 6.37 -5.91 2.40
N LEU A 196 6.42 -4.72 3.00
CA LEU A 196 5.71 -3.53 2.47
C LEU A 196 6.27 -3.04 1.13
N ASN A 197 7.56 -3.23 0.87
CA ASN A 197 8.18 -2.84 -0.38
C ASN A 197 7.74 -3.74 -1.55
N LEU A 198 7.55 -5.04 -1.29
CA LEU A 198 6.99 -5.96 -2.28
C LEU A 198 5.62 -5.51 -2.76
N ALA A 199 4.79 -4.95 -1.87
CA ALA A 199 3.49 -4.39 -2.24
C ALA A 199 3.61 -3.31 -3.31
N VAL A 200 4.56 -2.40 -3.16
CA VAL A 200 4.84 -1.36 -4.16
C VAL A 200 5.25 -2.00 -5.47
N VAL A 201 6.29 -2.85 -5.45
CA VAL A 201 6.85 -3.49 -6.65
C VAL A 201 5.78 -4.25 -7.44
N GLU A 202 5.01 -5.09 -6.78
CA GLU A 202 3.94 -5.86 -7.43
C GLU A 202 2.80 -4.96 -7.93
N SER A 203 2.48 -3.87 -7.23
CA SER A 203 1.50 -2.90 -7.72
C SER A 203 1.99 -2.16 -8.97
N LYS A 204 3.27 -1.81 -9.04
CA LYS A 204 3.86 -1.16 -10.23
C LYS A 204 3.73 -2.04 -11.47
N LYS A 205 3.96 -3.34 -11.32
CA LYS A 205 3.82 -4.31 -12.41
C LYS A 205 2.46 -4.21 -13.10
N LEU A 206 1.36 -4.07 -12.34
CA LEU A 206 0.00 -4.01 -12.90
C LEU A 206 -0.23 -2.88 -13.92
N TYR A 207 0.54 -1.79 -13.85
CA TYR A 207 0.42 -0.69 -14.80
C TYR A 207 1.64 -0.51 -15.73
N GLU A 208 2.78 -1.11 -15.40
CA GLU A 208 4.02 -1.04 -16.20
C GLU A 208 4.20 -2.21 -17.17
N LYS A 209 3.73 -3.41 -16.82
CA LYS A 209 3.88 -4.62 -17.65
C LYS A 209 2.65 -4.91 -18.49
N LYS A 210 2.83 -5.73 -19.54
CA LYS A 210 1.68 -6.29 -20.27
C LYS A 210 0.96 -7.29 -19.36
N ILE A 211 -0.38 -7.36 -19.46
CA ILE A 211 -1.17 -8.27 -18.62
C ILE A 211 -0.75 -9.74 -18.76
N THR A 212 -0.24 -10.13 -19.93
CA THR A 212 0.31 -11.46 -20.21
C THR A 212 1.59 -11.77 -19.45
N GLU A 213 2.34 -10.75 -19.03
CA GLU A 213 3.60 -10.86 -18.29
C GLU A 213 3.39 -10.76 -16.76
N LEU A 214 2.14 -10.56 -16.30
CA LEU A 214 1.80 -10.41 -14.87
C LEU A 214 1.70 -11.76 -14.13
N GLY A 215 1.70 -12.87 -14.86
CA GLY A 215 1.64 -14.24 -14.33
C GLY A 215 2.88 -15.09 -14.60
N GLU A 216 3.91 -14.50 -15.19
CA GLU A 216 5.23 -15.11 -15.36
C GLU A 216 6.13 -14.61 -14.22
N ASP A 217 6.82 -15.53 -13.55
CA ASP A 217 7.71 -15.22 -12.42
C ASP A 217 9.06 -14.66 -12.90
#